data_AF-A0A7X6ZDE3-F1
#
_entry.id   AF-A0A7X6ZDE3-F1
#
_cell.length_a   1.000
_cell.length_b   1.000
_cell.length_c   1.000
_cell.angle_alpha   90.00
_cell.angle_beta   90.00
_cell.angle_gamma   90.00
#
_symmetry.space_group_name_H-M   'P 1'
#
loop_
_entity.id
_entity.type
_entity.pdbx_description
1 polymer ?
#
loop_
_entity_poly.entity_id
_entity_poly.type
_entity_poly.pdbx_seq_one_letter_code
_entity_poly.pdbx_strand_id
1 'polypeptide(L)'
;EIKSINGYPAPNIISIFLDNLTSDGANQTRKYQVINMQFNDLYHILIDDSESFVVTYTDPRETVVKEATLPGIAVSKIRDLNLTLSSLGVYLDWKALKNDISKEINSNYALLNARSFLVNSKDFQRVTDEFFEEVADKQIPNIIIDLRGNWGGPPKSSVLLYSYLIQEPEKYFTKDAPFFYYQYKKAIKPAENNYHGNVYILIDGTCFSTTGHLVSLLKSHKLGTFIGEETGGSFLCSGNARSSTLKNTGLRLYCSVDSYEVEAVGLTPGRGVMPDYQVRPSLTDYLSGNDSVKQFALELIDKK
;
A
#
# COMPACT_ATOMS: atom_id res chain seq x y z
N GLU A 1 11.36 21.20 7.08
CA GLU A 1 10.22 21.35 6.15
C GLU A 1 10.67 22.15 4.93
N ILE A 2 10.47 21.61 3.72
CA ILE A 2 10.78 22.32 2.47
C ILE A 2 9.70 23.37 2.19
N LYS A 3 10.12 24.59 1.83
CA LYS A 3 9.23 25.72 1.52
C LYS A 3 9.14 25.99 0.01
N SER A 4 10.26 25.90 -0.71
CA SER A 4 10.27 25.96 -2.18
C SER A 4 11.48 25.24 -2.77
N ILE A 5 11.40 24.90 -4.06
CA ILE A 5 12.50 24.40 -4.87
C ILE A 5 12.51 25.22 -6.16
N ASN A 6 13.65 25.82 -6.54
CA ASN A 6 13.79 26.72 -7.71
C ASN A 6 12.70 27.80 -7.78
N GLY A 7 12.30 28.32 -6.62
CA GLY A 7 11.25 29.34 -6.51
C GLY A 7 9.82 28.80 -6.58
N TYR A 8 9.59 27.52 -6.91
CA TYR A 8 8.28 26.89 -6.86
C TYR A 8 7.87 26.60 -5.40
N PRO A 9 6.80 27.21 -4.87
CA PRO A 9 6.34 26.93 -3.51
C PRO A 9 5.93 25.47 -3.35
N ALA A 10 6.24 24.87 -2.20
CA ALA A 10 5.89 23.46 -1.91
C ALA A 10 4.39 23.14 -2.14
N PRO A 11 3.42 24.00 -1.76
CA PRO A 11 2.01 23.74 -2.09
C PRO A 11 1.73 23.68 -3.59
N ASN A 12 2.40 24.51 -4.40
CA ASN A 12 2.23 24.51 -5.85
C ASN A 12 2.83 23.24 -6.47
N ILE A 13 4.00 22.80 -5.98
CA ILE A 13 4.62 21.53 -6.39
C ILE A 13 3.65 20.37 -6.15
N ILE A 14 3.08 20.28 -4.95
CA ILE A 14 2.11 19.23 -4.60
C ILE A 14 0.85 19.33 -5.45
N SER A 15 0.31 20.54 -5.70
CA SER A 15 -0.85 20.73 -6.58
C SER A 15 -0.58 20.20 -8.00
N ILE A 16 0.56 20.55 -8.59
CA ILE A 16 0.95 20.07 -9.92
C ILE A 16 0.99 18.54 -9.95
N PHE A 17 1.51 17.89 -8.92
CA PHE A 17 1.51 16.43 -8.84
C PHE A 17 0.09 15.86 -8.73
N LEU A 18 -0.75 16.40 -7.86
CA LEU A 18 -2.12 15.91 -7.66
C LEU A 18 -2.98 16.05 -8.93
N ASP A 19 -2.77 17.11 -9.70
CA ASP A 19 -3.50 17.37 -10.96
C ASP A 19 -3.07 16.43 -12.09
N ASN A 20 -1.83 15.94 -12.06
CA ASN A 20 -1.26 15.09 -13.10
C ASN A 20 -1.21 13.60 -12.74
N LEU A 21 -1.46 13.23 -11.48
CA LEU A 21 -1.52 11.84 -11.04
C LEU A 21 -2.90 11.22 -11.25
N THR A 22 -2.92 9.98 -11.72
CA THR A 22 -4.14 9.15 -11.79
C THR A 22 -4.34 8.34 -10.51
N SER A 23 -5.59 8.09 -10.15
CA SER A 23 -5.98 7.14 -9.10
C SER A 23 -7.32 6.49 -9.44
N ASP A 24 -7.68 5.43 -8.73
CA ASP A 24 -9.01 4.83 -8.86
C ASP A 24 -10.07 5.83 -8.34
N GLY A 25 -10.98 6.23 -9.21
CA GLY A 25 -12.03 7.20 -8.90
C GLY A 25 -11.49 8.53 -8.35
N ALA A 26 -11.97 8.95 -7.18
CA ALA A 26 -11.62 10.24 -6.57
C ALA A 26 -10.59 10.11 -5.44
N ASN A 27 -9.80 9.02 -5.43
CA ASN A 27 -8.93 8.67 -4.30
C ASN A 27 -7.71 9.59 -4.20
N GLN A 28 -7.70 10.47 -3.17
CA GLN A 28 -6.58 11.39 -2.90
C GLN A 28 -5.47 10.72 -2.08
N THR A 29 -5.81 9.84 -1.14
CA THR A 29 -4.84 9.14 -0.29
C THR A 29 -3.81 8.40 -1.14
N ARG A 30 -4.25 7.72 -2.20
CA ARG A 30 -3.39 7.06 -3.18
C ARG A 30 -2.40 8.03 -3.83
N LYS A 31 -2.88 9.20 -4.28
CA LYS A 31 -2.03 10.18 -4.96
C LYS A 31 -0.94 10.69 -4.02
N TYR A 32 -1.27 11.00 -2.77
CA TYR A 32 -0.28 11.38 -1.77
C TYR A 32 0.75 10.28 -1.50
N GLN A 33 0.32 9.01 -1.41
CA GLN A 33 1.27 7.91 -1.24
C GLN A 33 2.21 7.76 -2.45
N VAL A 34 1.69 7.92 -3.68
CA VAL A 34 2.53 7.95 -4.90
C VAL A 34 3.55 9.10 -4.85
N ILE A 35 3.11 10.31 -4.49
CA ILE A 35 3.99 11.47 -4.33
C ILE A 35 5.12 11.18 -3.35
N ASN A 36 4.80 10.57 -2.19
CA ASN A 36 5.79 10.28 -1.15
C ASN A 36 6.92 9.35 -1.63
N MET A 37 6.69 8.43 -2.57
CA MET A 37 7.74 7.50 -3.05
C MET A 37 8.33 7.86 -4.41
N GLN A 38 7.73 8.81 -5.13
CA GLN A 38 8.13 9.17 -6.50
C GLN A 38 8.37 10.67 -6.66
N PHE A 39 8.56 11.41 -5.56
CA PHE A 39 8.72 12.86 -5.57
C PHE A 39 9.75 13.33 -6.60
N ASN A 40 10.94 12.72 -6.63
CA ASN A 40 12.02 13.08 -7.55
C ASN A 40 11.65 12.88 -9.02
N ASP A 41 11.02 11.74 -9.36
CA ASP A 41 10.61 11.45 -10.74
C ASP A 41 9.50 12.41 -11.17
N LEU A 42 8.52 12.65 -10.30
CA LEU A 42 7.42 13.58 -10.58
C LEU A 42 7.92 15.01 -10.73
N TYR A 43 8.84 15.46 -9.87
CA TYR A 43 9.42 16.79 -9.96
C TYR A 43 10.19 16.98 -11.27
N HIS A 44 11.04 16.01 -11.63
CA HIS A 44 11.81 16.03 -12.86
C HIS A 44 10.94 16.05 -14.12
N ILE A 45 9.87 15.24 -14.15
CA ILE A 45 9.01 15.10 -15.33
C ILE A 45 8.06 16.29 -15.50
N LEU A 46 7.51 16.80 -14.39
CA LEU A 46 6.38 17.74 -14.43
C LEU A 46 6.76 19.20 -14.15
N ILE A 47 7.91 19.46 -13.53
CA ILE A 47 8.24 20.79 -13.01
C ILE A 47 9.59 21.27 -13.55
N ASP A 48 10.68 20.57 -13.24
CA ASP A 48 12.03 21.10 -13.49
C ASP A 48 13.09 20.00 -13.49
N ASP A 49 13.95 19.99 -14.52
CA ASP A 49 15.05 19.07 -14.75
C ASP A 49 16.45 19.71 -14.67
N SER A 50 16.55 20.86 -14.01
CA SER A 50 17.79 21.63 -13.83
C SER A 50 18.95 20.81 -13.24
N GLU A 51 20.17 21.19 -13.60
CA GLU A 51 21.39 20.60 -13.05
C GLU A 51 21.68 21.00 -11.59
N SER A 52 20.95 22.00 -11.05
CA SER A 52 21.04 22.44 -9.66
C SER A 52 19.70 22.98 -9.17
N PHE A 53 19.46 22.84 -7.87
CA PHE A 53 18.20 23.18 -7.22
C PHE A 53 18.43 24.10 -6.02
N VAL A 54 17.88 25.31 -6.06
CA VAL A 54 17.82 26.22 -4.91
C VAL A 54 16.63 25.80 -4.04
N VAL A 55 16.92 25.24 -2.87
CA VAL A 55 15.92 24.75 -1.92
C VAL A 55 15.83 25.71 -0.75
N THR A 56 14.64 26.26 -0.51
CA THR A 56 14.35 26.99 0.73
C THR A 56 13.64 26.08 1.72
N TYR A 57 14.02 26.12 2.99
CA TYR A 57 13.53 25.19 4.01
C TYR A 57 13.63 25.76 5.42
N THR A 58 12.88 25.19 6.35
CA THR A 58 12.98 25.47 7.80
C THR A 58 13.41 24.20 8.52
N ASP A 59 14.45 24.25 9.36
CA ASP A 59 14.80 23.12 10.24
C ASP A 59 13.68 22.93 11.27
N PRO A 60 13.19 21.71 11.55
CA PRO A 60 12.11 21.48 12.52
C PRO A 60 12.42 22.01 13.93
N ARG A 61 13.69 22.28 14.27
CA ARG A 61 14.13 22.82 15.57
C ARG A 61 14.37 24.33 15.56
N GLU A 62 14.22 24.98 14.41
CA GLU A 62 14.52 26.40 14.22
C GLU A 62 13.35 27.12 13.54
N THR A 63 13.29 28.45 13.67
CA THR A 63 12.25 29.27 13.03
C THR A 63 12.73 29.97 11.76
N VAL A 64 14.03 29.95 11.50
CA VAL A 64 14.66 30.69 10.39
C VAL A 64 14.53 29.90 9.10
N VAL A 65 14.09 30.58 8.03
CA VAL A 65 14.14 30.04 6.67
C VAL A 65 15.58 30.07 6.19
N LYS A 66 16.06 28.91 5.77
CA LYS A 66 17.39 28.69 5.20
C LYS A 66 17.27 28.44 3.71
N GLU A 67 18.37 28.64 3.00
CA GLU A 67 18.51 28.33 1.58
C GLU A 67 19.76 27.47 1.37
N ALA A 68 19.65 26.48 0.49
CA ALA A 68 20.77 25.67 0.04
C ALA A 68 20.66 25.42 -1.46
N THR A 69 21.80 25.42 -2.16
CA THR A 69 21.86 24.97 -3.56
C THR A 69 22.35 23.52 -3.59
N LEU A 70 21.51 22.63 -4.12
CA LEU A 70 21.80 21.20 -4.23
C LEU A 70 22.10 20.83 -5.68
N PRO A 71 23.15 20.03 -5.97
CA PRO A 71 23.39 19.55 -7.33
C PRO A 71 22.35 18.50 -7.72
N GLY A 72 21.91 18.53 -8.98
CA GLY A 72 21.12 17.46 -9.57
C GLY A 72 21.93 16.18 -9.74
N ILE A 73 21.26 15.04 -9.64
CA ILE A 73 21.87 13.71 -9.80
C ILE A 73 21.23 13.01 -10.99
N ALA A 74 22.04 12.65 -11.98
CA ALA A 74 21.58 11.86 -13.11
C ALA A 74 21.05 10.49 -12.67
N VAL A 75 19.95 10.03 -13.26
CA VAL A 75 19.29 8.75 -12.92
C VAL A 75 20.23 7.54 -13.04
N SER A 76 21.20 7.57 -13.97
CA SER A 76 22.21 6.51 -14.10
C SER A 76 23.03 6.34 -12.83
N LYS A 77 23.42 7.45 -12.19
CA LYS A 77 24.18 7.43 -10.93
C LYS A 77 23.35 6.91 -9.75
N ILE A 78 22.03 7.12 -9.76
CA ILE A 78 21.12 6.59 -8.74
C ILE A 78 20.97 5.07 -8.90
N ARG A 79 20.86 4.58 -10.14
CA ARG A 79 20.66 3.14 -10.44
C ARG A 79 21.92 2.28 -10.28
N ASP A 80 23.11 2.89 -10.35
CA ASP A 80 24.40 2.19 -10.33
C ASP A 80 25.02 2.01 -8.92
N LEU A 81 24.46 2.62 -7.87
CA LEU A 81 25.09 2.63 -6.54
C LEU A 81 24.34 1.80 -5.48
N ASN A 82 25.14 1.13 -4.63
CA ASN A 82 24.85 0.85 -3.21
C ASN A 82 24.71 2.17 -2.43
N LEU A 83 23.93 3.14 -2.94
CA LEU A 83 23.57 4.33 -2.18
C LEU A 83 22.71 3.82 -1.04
N THR A 84 23.23 3.93 0.19
CA THR A 84 22.39 3.94 1.38
C THR A 84 21.53 5.19 1.26
N LEU A 85 20.42 5.09 0.53
CA LEU A 85 19.41 6.13 0.43
C LEU A 85 18.88 6.31 1.85
N SER A 86 19.42 7.31 2.55
CA SER A 86 19.13 7.58 3.96
C SER A 86 17.75 8.22 4.17
N SER A 87 16.89 8.23 3.16
CA SER A 87 15.52 8.72 3.24
C SER A 87 14.53 7.73 2.63
N LEU A 88 13.37 7.67 3.28
CA LEU A 88 12.25 6.73 3.14
C LEU A 88 11.61 6.55 1.73
N GLY A 89 12.22 6.95 0.62
CA GLY A 89 11.56 6.78 -0.68
C GLY A 89 12.12 7.53 -1.87
N VAL A 90 13.44 7.53 -2.10
CA VAL A 90 13.98 8.07 -3.36
C VAL A 90 13.67 7.13 -4.55
N TYR A 91 13.42 5.85 -4.28
CA TYR A 91 13.02 4.87 -5.29
C TYR A 91 12.30 3.70 -4.65
N LEU A 92 11.25 3.19 -5.30
CA LEU A 92 10.59 1.95 -4.88
C LEU A 92 11.53 0.77 -5.14
N ASP A 93 12.12 0.20 -4.09
CA ASP A 93 12.96 -1.00 -4.22
C ASP A 93 12.10 -2.25 -4.46
N TRP A 94 11.91 -2.59 -5.73
CA TRP A 94 11.21 -3.79 -6.17
C TRP A 94 11.84 -5.09 -5.67
N LYS A 95 13.12 -5.10 -5.27
CA LYS A 95 13.74 -6.28 -4.64
C LYS A 95 13.34 -6.39 -3.18
N ALA A 96 13.30 -5.29 -2.44
CA ALA A 96 12.81 -5.27 -1.06
C ALA A 96 11.36 -5.78 -0.99
N LEU A 97 10.49 -5.31 -1.88
CA LEU A 97 9.08 -5.76 -1.93
C LEU A 97 8.92 -7.26 -2.17
N LYS A 98 9.90 -7.96 -2.76
CA LYS A 98 9.82 -9.42 -2.97
C LYS A 98 10.13 -10.23 -1.72
N ASN A 99 10.58 -9.58 -0.65
CA ASN A 99 10.88 -10.20 0.63
C ASN A 99 10.11 -9.55 1.79
N ASP A 100 9.17 -8.65 1.50
CA ASP A 100 8.47 -7.83 2.51
C ASP A 100 7.27 -8.58 3.13
N ILE A 101 7.61 -9.65 3.86
CA ILE A 101 6.71 -10.37 4.75
C ILE A 101 7.45 -10.74 6.04
N SER A 102 6.83 -10.54 7.19
CA SER A 102 7.38 -10.95 8.49
C SER A 102 6.27 -11.17 9.51
N LYS A 103 6.61 -11.80 10.64
CA LYS A 103 5.69 -12.03 11.75
C LYS A 103 6.33 -11.69 13.10
N GLU A 104 5.50 -11.31 14.04
CA GLU A 104 5.82 -11.05 15.44
C GLU A 104 4.78 -11.77 16.31
N ILE A 105 5.22 -12.51 17.34
CA ILE A 105 4.32 -13.23 18.25
C ILE A 105 4.55 -12.72 19.67
N ASN A 106 3.52 -12.14 20.28
CA ASN A 106 3.48 -11.77 21.69
C ASN A 106 2.42 -12.62 22.42
N SER A 107 2.29 -12.43 23.74
CA SER A 107 1.32 -13.19 24.55
C SER A 107 -0.14 -12.76 24.31
N ASN A 108 -0.39 -11.46 24.15
CA ASN A 108 -1.75 -10.91 23.97
C ASN A 108 -2.12 -10.65 22.50
N TYR A 109 -1.12 -10.53 21.62
CA TYR A 109 -1.35 -10.29 20.21
C TYR A 109 -0.25 -10.92 19.34
N ALA A 110 -0.58 -11.19 18.08
CA ALA A 110 0.39 -11.55 17.06
C ALA A 110 0.23 -10.61 15.86
N LEU A 111 1.32 -10.28 15.17
CA LEU A 111 1.31 -9.36 14.04
C LEU A 111 1.90 -10.05 12.82
N LEU A 112 1.17 -10.03 11.70
CA LEU A 112 1.64 -10.42 10.38
C LEU A 112 1.82 -9.17 9.54
N ASN A 113 3.06 -8.83 9.22
CA ASN A 113 3.39 -7.83 8.21
C ASN A 113 3.28 -8.49 6.85
N ALA A 114 2.19 -8.26 6.12
CA ALA A 114 1.99 -8.73 4.76
C ALA A 114 2.07 -7.53 3.81
N ARG A 115 3.24 -6.89 3.76
CA ARG A 115 3.45 -5.60 3.08
C ARG A 115 3.66 -5.71 1.56
N SER A 116 3.63 -6.92 1.01
CA SER A 116 3.68 -7.13 -0.45
C SER A 116 3.16 -8.50 -0.85
N PHE A 117 2.31 -8.56 -1.89
CA PHE A 117 1.96 -9.83 -2.54
C PHE A 117 2.87 -10.19 -3.72
N LEU A 118 3.94 -9.42 -3.96
CA LEU A 118 5.01 -9.78 -4.90
C LEU A 118 6.03 -10.76 -4.32
N VAL A 119 5.94 -11.03 -3.01
CA VAL A 119 6.72 -12.09 -2.35
C VAL A 119 6.48 -13.42 -3.05
N ASN A 120 7.53 -14.25 -3.15
CA ASN A 120 7.41 -15.58 -3.72
C ASN A 120 6.27 -16.35 -3.02
N SER A 121 5.35 -16.93 -3.80
CA SER A 121 4.15 -17.55 -3.21
C SER A 121 4.45 -18.68 -2.22
N LYS A 122 5.59 -19.36 -2.33
CA LYS A 122 5.99 -20.40 -1.36
C LYS A 122 6.47 -19.79 -0.04
N ASP A 123 7.24 -18.70 -0.11
CA ASP A 123 7.71 -17.99 1.09
C ASP A 123 6.57 -17.28 1.80
N PHE A 124 5.69 -16.63 1.03
CA PHE A 124 4.47 -16.02 1.55
C PHE A 124 3.61 -17.07 2.26
N GLN A 125 3.39 -18.21 1.60
CA GLN A 125 2.62 -19.30 2.18
C GLN A 125 3.27 -19.80 3.46
N ARG A 126 4.55 -20.16 3.42
CA ARG A 126 5.27 -20.67 4.60
C ARG A 126 5.17 -19.72 5.80
N VAL A 127 5.44 -18.42 5.63
CA VAL A 127 5.38 -17.46 6.75
C VAL A 127 3.94 -17.27 7.26
N THR A 128 2.95 -17.31 6.37
CA THR A 128 1.53 -17.20 6.75
C THR A 128 1.05 -18.44 7.50
N ASP A 129 1.35 -19.63 6.98
CA ASP A 129 0.98 -20.91 7.58
C ASP A 129 1.61 -21.02 8.99
N GLU A 130 2.93 -20.78 9.10
CA GLU A 130 3.60 -20.79 10.40
C GLU A 130 3.07 -19.69 11.36
N PHE A 131 2.58 -18.55 10.85
CA PHE A 131 1.97 -17.51 11.69
C PHE A 131 0.67 -18.00 12.32
N PHE A 132 -0.24 -18.56 11.53
CA PHE A 132 -1.53 -19.03 12.02
C PHE A 132 -1.42 -20.31 12.85
N GLU A 133 -0.46 -21.18 12.56
CA GLU A 133 -0.08 -22.31 13.42
C GLU A 133 0.35 -21.82 14.81
N GLU A 134 1.31 -20.90 14.89
CA GLU A 134 1.77 -20.38 16.19
C GLU A 134 0.69 -19.63 16.96
N VAL A 135 -0.18 -18.90 16.26
CA VAL A 135 -1.33 -18.20 16.85
C VAL A 135 -2.32 -19.20 17.45
N ALA A 136 -2.60 -20.30 16.76
CA ALA A 136 -3.48 -21.36 17.24
C ALA A 136 -2.86 -22.08 18.46
N ASP A 137 -1.60 -22.51 18.36
CA ASP A 137 -0.87 -23.23 19.41
C ASP A 137 -0.78 -22.43 20.71
N LYS A 138 -0.49 -21.13 20.60
CA LYS A 138 -0.36 -20.23 21.75
C LYS A 138 -1.69 -19.60 22.17
N GLN A 139 -2.79 -19.92 21.47
CA GLN A 139 -4.13 -19.40 21.74
C GLN A 139 -4.19 -17.87 21.78
N ILE A 140 -3.51 -17.21 20.84
CA ILE A 140 -3.38 -15.75 20.82
C ILE A 140 -4.74 -15.10 20.52
N PRO A 141 -5.28 -14.24 21.41
CA PRO A 141 -6.66 -13.73 21.29
C PRO A 141 -6.82 -12.56 20.31
N ASN A 142 -5.72 -11.94 19.89
CA ASN A 142 -5.73 -10.82 18.94
C ASN A 142 -4.67 -11.00 17.84
N ILE A 143 -5.03 -10.73 16.58
CA ILE A 143 -4.05 -10.58 15.50
C ILE A 143 -4.12 -9.20 14.86
N ILE A 144 -2.96 -8.71 14.45
CA ILE A 144 -2.79 -7.52 13.61
C ILE A 144 -2.30 -7.99 12.24
N ILE A 145 -3.03 -7.67 11.18
CA ILE A 145 -2.61 -7.87 9.80
C ILE A 145 -2.22 -6.50 9.25
N ASP A 146 -0.92 -6.25 9.11
CA ASP A 146 -0.42 -4.99 8.55
C ASP A 146 -0.28 -5.10 7.03
N LEU A 147 -1.15 -4.37 6.31
CA LEU A 147 -1.18 -4.29 4.86
C LEU A 147 -0.65 -2.94 4.34
N ARG A 148 -0.17 -2.05 5.23
CA ARG A 148 0.43 -0.77 4.86
C ARG A 148 1.69 -1.01 4.04
N GLY A 149 1.91 -0.19 3.03
CA GLY A 149 2.92 -0.43 2.00
C GLY A 149 2.56 -1.47 0.93
N ASN A 150 1.42 -2.19 0.99
CA ASN A 150 1.14 -3.31 0.07
C ASN A 150 0.42 -2.91 -1.24
N TRP A 151 1.19 -2.82 -2.33
CA TRP A 151 0.74 -2.48 -3.68
C TRP A 151 -0.04 -3.57 -4.43
N GLY A 152 -0.21 -4.74 -3.81
CA GLY A 152 -0.82 -5.90 -4.42
C GLY A 152 0.22 -6.86 -4.99
N GLY A 153 -0.15 -7.56 -6.05
CA GLY A 153 0.61 -8.66 -6.63
C GLY A 153 -0.32 -9.78 -7.10
N PRO A 154 0.21 -10.97 -7.43
CA PRO A 154 -0.62 -12.11 -7.83
C PRO A 154 -1.67 -12.47 -6.76
N PRO A 155 -2.92 -12.82 -7.17
CA PRO A 155 -4.03 -13.08 -6.24
C PRO A 155 -3.78 -14.25 -5.28
N LYS A 156 -2.90 -15.21 -5.63
CA LYS A 156 -2.64 -16.40 -4.82
C LYS A 156 -2.35 -16.10 -3.34
N SER A 157 -1.47 -15.13 -3.06
CA SER A 157 -1.09 -14.77 -1.69
C SER A 157 -2.24 -14.13 -0.91
N SER A 158 -3.00 -13.25 -1.57
CA SER A 158 -4.18 -12.63 -0.96
C SER A 158 -5.33 -13.61 -0.71
N VAL A 159 -5.53 -14.57 -1.60
CA VAL A 159 -6.52 -15.64 -1.49
C VAL A 159 -6.17 -16.58 -0.34
N LEU A 160 -4.88 -16.89 -0.17
CA LEU A 160 -4.38 -17.66 0.97
C LEU A 160 -4.66 -16.93 2.29
N LEU A 161 -4.23 -15.67 2.41
CA LEU A 161 -4.45 -14.89 3.62
C LEU A 161 -5.95 -14.75 3.94
N TYR A 162 -6.79 -14.56 2.91
CA TYR A 162 -8.24 -14.54 3.06
C TYR A 162 -8.80 -15.87 3.62
N SER A 163 -8.26 -17.01 3.18
CA SER A 163 -8.72 -18.33 3.64
C SER A 163 -8.50 -18.57 5.14
N TYR A 164 -7.51 -17.89 5.75
CA TYR A 164 -7.28 -17.92 7.19
C TYR A 164 -8.24 -17.03 7.99
N LEU A 165 -8.99 -16.12 7.34
CA LEU A 165 -9.83 -15.13 8.03
C LEU A 165 -11.33 -15.39 7.86
N ILE A 166 -11.73 -16.14 6.82
CA ILE A 166 -13.13 -16.53 6.60
C ILE A 166 -13.55 -17.67 7.52
N GLN A 167 -14.85 -17.74 7.82
CA GLN A 167 -15.46 -18.77 8.69
C GLN A 167 -16.27 -19.81 7.92
N GLU A 168 -16.73 -19.46 6.73
CA GLU A 168 -17.52 -20.30 5.83
C GLU A 168 -16.91 -20.24 4.43
N PRO A 169 -17.27 -21.15 3.51
CA PRO A 169 -16.76 -21.09 2.15
C PRO A 169 -17.21 -19.82 1.41
N GLU A 170 -16.25 -19.00 0.99
CA GLU A 170 -16.50 -17.69 0.36
C GLU A 170 -15.89 -17.57 -1.03
N LYS A 171 -16.55 -16.85 -1.94
CA LYS A 171 -15.97 -16.55 -3.25
C LYS A 171 -15.05 -15.34 -3.16
N TYR A 172 -14.04 -15.29 -4.04
CA TYR A 172 -13.14 -14.15 -4.13
C TYR A 172 -13.53 -13.23 -5.29
N PHE A 173 -13.42 -13.70 -6.53
CA PHE A 173 -13.79 -12.93 -7.71
C PHE A 173 -15.23 -13.17 -8.14
N THR A 174 -15.85 -12.15 -8.73
CA THR A 174 -17.15 -12.29 -9.37
C THR A 174 -17.07 -13.25 -10.57
N LYS A 175 -18.23 -13.75 -11.00
CA LYS A 175 -18.33 -14.63 -12.18
C LYS A 175 -17.77 -13.99 -13.46
N ASP A 176 -17.78 -12.66 -13.54
CA ASP A 176 -17.42 -11.87 -14.72
C ASP A 176 -15.90 -11.60 -14.81
N ALA A 177 -15.12 -11.97 -13.79
CA ALA A 177 -13.66 -11.86 -13.85
C ALA A 177 -13.06 -12.65 -15.04
N PRO A 178 -11.87 -12.27 -15.58
CA PRO A 178 -11.29 -12.93 -16.73
C PRO A 178 -11.08 -14.45 -16.55
N PHE A 179 -11.14 -15.21 -17.66
CA PHE A 179 -11.15 -16.68 -17.62
C PHE A 179 -9.91 -17.29 -16.93
N PHE A 180 -8.76 -16.63 -17.01
CA PHE A 180 -7.52 -17.10 -16.38
C PHE A 180 -7.52 -16.96 -14.85
N TYR A 181 -8.54 -16.33 -14.25
CA TYR A 181 -8.81 -16.34 -12.81
C TYR A 181 -9.87 -17.36 -12.39
N TYR A 182 -10.24 -18.30 -13.27
CA TYR A 182 -11.28 -19.30 -13.00
C TYR A 182 -11.11 -20.04 -11.66
N GLN A 183 -9.89 -20.36 -11.26
CA GLN A 183 -9.61 -21.03 -9.99
C GLN A 183 -10.03 -20.22 -8.75
N TYR A 184 -10.08 -18.89 -8.85
CA TYR A 184 -10.45 -17.97 -7.78
C TYR A 184 -11.93 -17.54 -7.84
N LYS A 185 -12.70 -18.06 -8.81
CA LYS A 185 -14.16 -17.91 -8.87
C LYS A 185 -14.90 -18.97 -8.05
N LYS A 186 -14.19 -20.05 -7.69
CA LYS A 186 -14.72 -21.10 -6.82
C LYS A 186 -14.69 -20.63 -5.37
N ALA A 187 -15.61 -21.13 -4.56
CA ALA A 187 -15.60 -20.88 -3.13
C ALA A 187 -14.29 -21.40 -2.52
N ILE A 188 -13.62 -20.53 -1.79
CA ILE A 188 -12.44 -20.79 -0.98
C ILE A 188 -12.95 -21.33 0.34
N LYS A 189 -12.42 -22.47 0.78
CA LYS A 189 -12.74 -23.02 2.10
C LYS A 189 -11.88 -22.34 3.16
N PRO A 190 -12.37 -22.20 4.40
CA PRO A 190 -11.52 -21.83 5.53
C PRO A 190 -10.29 -22.76 5.62
N ALA A 191 -9.14 -22.18 5.94
CA ALA A 191 -7.93 -22.95 6.23
C ALA A 191 -8.07 -23.74 7.55
N GLU A 192 -7.25 -24.77 7.76
CA GLU A 192 -7.33 -25.62 8.96
C GLU A 192 -7.14 -24.83 10.27
N ASN A 193 -6.20 -23.89 10.28
CA ASN A 193 -5.96 -22.97 11.40
C ASN A 193 -6.58 -21.59 11.14
N ASN A 194 -7.79 -21.53 10.56
CA ASN A 194 -8.47 -20.26 10.38
C ASN A 194 -8.73 -19.58 11.74
N TYR A 195 -8.66 -18.26 11.74
CA TYR A 195 -8.64 -17.49 12.97
C TYR A 195 -10.04 -17.01 13.37
N HIS A 196 -10.39 -17.21 14.64
CA HIS A 196 -11.71 -16.88 15.20
C HIS A 196 -11.66 -15.74 16.24
N GLY A 197 -10.47 -15.25 16.56
CA GLY A 197 -10.26 -14.17 17.53
C GLY A 197 -10.46 -12.78 16.95
N ASN A 198 -9.94 -11.77 17.66
CA ASN A 198 -10.05 -10.38 17.21
C ASN A 198 -9.03 -10.08 16.11
N VAL A 199 -9.50 -9.58 14.96
CA VAL A 199 -8.63 -9.18 13.84
C VAL A 199 -8.57 -7.65 13.74
N TYR A 200 -7.37 -7.09 13.69
CA TYR A 200 -7.11 -5.68 13.42
C TYR A 200 -6.32 -5.58 12.12
N ILE A 201 -6.72 -4.69 11.21
CA ILE A 201 -6.13 -4.58 9.87
C ILE A 201 -5.61 -3.17 9.70
N LEU A 202 -4.30 -3.04 9.51
CA LEU A 202 -3.68 -1.74 9.28
C LEU A 202 -3.64 -1.46 7.77
N ILE A 203 -4.18 -0.32 7.36
CA ILE A 203 -4.35 0.05 5.96
C ILE A 203 -3.88 1.47 5.66
N ASP A 204 -3.47 1.72 4.41
CA ASP A 204 -3.13 3.03 3.90
C ASP A 204 -3.42 3.15 2.39
N GLY A 205 -3.14 4.32 1.81
CA GLY A 205 -3.31 4.57 0.37
C GLY A 205 -2.41 3.72 -0.54
N THR A 206 -1.47 2.95 -0.01
CA THR A 206 -0.66 2.02 -0.80
C THR A 206 -1.36 0.68 -1.00
N CYS A 207 -2.32 0.31 -0.13
CA CYS A 207 -3.17 -0.88 -0.26
C CYS A 207 -3.95 -0.82 -1.58
N PHE A 208 -3.37 -1.35 -2.65
CA PHE A 208 -3.83 -1.17 -4.02
C PHE A 208 -3.94 -2.49 -4.77
N SER A 209 -4.65 -2.49 -5.91
CA SER A 209 -4.83 -3.67 -6.75
C SER A 209 -5.38 -4.86 -5.93
N THR A 210 -4.74 -6.02 -5.98
CA THR A 210 -5.09 -7.22 -5.19
C THR A 210 -5.23 -6.95 -3.69
N THR A 211 -4.48 -6.01 -3.10
CA THR A 211 -4.68 -5.64 -1.68
C THR A 211 -5.98 -4.90 -1.47
N GLY A 212 -6.35 -4.00 -2.39
CA GLY A 212 -7.66 -3.34 -2.38
C GLY A 212 -8.81 -4.35 -2.46
N HIS A 213 -8.67 -5.38 -3.30
CA HIS A 213 -9.62 -6.50 -3.38
C HIS A 213 -9.73 -7.26 -2.05
N LEU A 214 -8.60 -7.64 -1.44
CA LEU A 214 -8.59 -8.34 -0.15
C LEU A 214 -9.28 -7.50 0.93
N VAL A 215 -8.87 -6.24 1.11
CA VAL A 215 -9.46 -5.36 2.13
C VAL A 215 -10.96 -5.16 1.87
N SER A 216 -11.38 -5.09 0.61
CA SER A 216 -12.80 -4.99 0.25
C SER A 216 -13.61 -6.20 0.69
N LEU A 217 -13.09 -7.41 0.46
CA LEU A 217 -13.73 -8.65 0.92
C LEU A 217 -13.80 -8.71 2.44
N LEU A 218 -12.69 -8.41 3.13
CA LEU A 218 -12.63 -8.39 4.59
C LEU A 218 -13.64 -7.38 5.17
N LYS A 219 -13.74 -6.18 4.58
CA LYS A 219 -14.68 -5.15 5.04
C LYS A 219 -16.13 -5.56 4.80
N SER A 220 -16.43 -6.06 3.60
CA SER A 220 -17.77 -6.56 3.21
C SER A 220 -18.26 -7.64 4.19
N HIS A 221 -17.38 -8.55 4.59
CA HIS A 221 -17.70 -9.66 5.48
C HIS A 221 -17.50 -9.35 6.96
N LYS A 222 -17.20 -8.08 7.30
CA LYS A 222 -16.97 -7.61 8.69
C LYS A 222 -15.87 -8.41 9.41
N LEU A 223 -14.84 -8.81 8.67
CA LEU A 223 -13.72 -9.60 9.17
C LEU A 223 -12.61 -8.66 9.68
N GLY A 224 -12.83 -8.09 10.86
CA GLY A 224 -11.85 -7.30 11.58
C GLY A 224 -12.16 -5.81 11.68
N THR A 225 -11.29 -5.09 12.39
CA THR A 225 -11.33 -3.65 12.62
C THR A 225 -10.23 -2.96 11.81
N PHE A 226 -10.60 -2.00 10.96
CA PHE A 226 -9.68 -1.35 10.02
C PHE A 226 -9.14 -0.03 10.57
N ILE A 227 -7.82 0.15 10.56
CA ILE A 227 -7.13 1.28 11.19
C ILE A 227 -6.14 1.89 10.21
N GLY A 228 -6.13 3.22 10.07
CA GLY A 228 -5.15 3.94 9.25
C GLY A 228 -5.81 4.92 8.28
N GLU A 229 -5.52 4.81 6.98
CA GLU A 229 -6.05 5.69 5.95
C GLU A 229 -6.86 4.92 4.89
N GLU A 230 -7.64 5.63 4.07
CA GLU A 230 -8.38 5.03 2.94
C GLU A 230 -7.43 4.22 2.03
N THR A 231 -7.82 3.00 1.66
CA THR A 231 -7.00 2.18 0.75
C THR A 231 -6.87 2.81 -0.61
N GLY A 232 -5.78 2.52 -1.32
CA GLY A 232 -5.60 3.04 -2.68
C GLY A 232 -6.50 2.37 -3.72
N GLY A 233 -6.78 1.08 -3.55
CA GLY A 233 -7.62 0.28 -4.43
C GLY A 233 -8.98 -0.04 -3.81
N SER A 234 -9.87 -0.60 -4.61
CA SER A 234 -11.25 -0.93 -4.22
C SER A 234 -11.61 -2.38 -4.56
N PHE A 235 -12.90 -2.72 -4.49
CA PHE A 235 -13.45 -4.02 -4.91
C PHE A 235 -13.44 -4.22 -6.44
N LEU A 236 -13.21 -3.14 -7.19
CA LEU A 236 -13.09 -3.12 -8.64
C LEU A 236 -11.75 -2.53 -9.03
N CYS A 237 -11.06 -3.15 -9.98
CA CYS A 237 -9.90 -2.58 -10.65
C CYS A 237 -9.90 -2.88 -12.15
N SER A 238 -9.11 -2.12 -12.91
CA SER A 238 -8.87 -2.38 -14.34
C SER A 238 -7.44 -2.85 -14.56
N GLY A 239 -7.23 -3.73 -15.54
CA GLY A 239 -5.91 -4.27 -15.84
C GLY A 239 -5.79 -4.90 -17.22
N ASN A 240 -4.90 -5.88 -17.33
CA ASN A 240 -4.51 -6.53 -18.60
C ASN A 240 -4.08 -5.53 -19.69
N ALA A 241 -3.42 -4.44 -19.29
CA ALA A 241 -3.16 -3.33 -20.19
C ALA A 241 -2.46 -3.75 -21.48
N ARG A 242 -2.89 -3.12 -22.58
CA ARG A 242 -2.35 -3.30 -23.92
C ARG A 242 -1.60 -2.05 -24.31
N SER A 243 -0.48 -2.23 -25.01
CA SER A 243 0.27 -1.12 -25.58
C SER A 243 0.19 -1.09 -27.09
N SER A 244 0.02 0.11 -27.65
CA SER A 244 0.12 0.37 -29.08
C SER A 244 0.93 1.64 -29.32
N THR A 245 1.83 1.61 -30.31
CA THR A 245 2.67 2.77 -30.66
C THR A 245 2.09 3.44 -31.90
N LEU A 246 1.85 4.75 -31.82
CA LEU A 246 1.31 5.54 -32.91
C LEU A 246 2.36 5.73 -34.01
N LYS A 247 2.00 5.36 -35.24
CA LYS A 247 2.94 5.28 -36.37
C LYS A 247 3.60 6.62 -36.76
N ASN A 248 2.90 7.74 -36.58
CA ASN A 248 3.37 9.05 -37.03
C ASN A 248 4.08 9.85 -35.92
N THR A 249 3.69 9.67 -34.65
CA THR A 249 4.24 10.44 -33.52
C THR A 249 5.21 9.64 -32.66
N GLY A 250 5.18 8.31 -32.73
CA GLY A 250 5.95 7.43 -31.85
C GLY A 250 5.41 7.33 -30.41
N LEU A 251 4.30 8.01 -30.10
CA LEU A 251 3.70 7.95 -28.76
C LEU A 251 3.17 6.53 -28.46
N ARG A 252 3.45 6.04 -27.25
CA ARG A 252 2.98 4.75 -26.75
C ARG A 252 1.69 4.94 -25.95
N LEU A 253 0.59 4.45 -26.47
CA LEU A 253 -0.66 4.32 -25.72
C LEU A 253 -0.58 3.07 -24.85
N TYR A 254 -0.98 3.20 -23.57
CA TYR A 254 -1.06 2.09 -22.62
C TYR A 254 -2.40 2.16 -21.91
N CYS A 255 -3.28 1.18 -22.16
CA CYS A 255 -4.65 1.22 -21.66
C CYS A 255 -5.09 -0.16 -21.17
N SER A 256 -5.72 -0.21 -19.99
CA SER A 256 -6.36 -1.40 -19.44
C SER A 256 -7.55 -1.81 -20.30
N VAL A 257 -7.71 -3.12 -20.53
CA VAL A 257 -8.80 -3.66 -21.36
C VAL A 257 -9.72 -4.62 -20.63
N ASP A 258 -9.34 -5.05 -19.43
CA ASP A 258 -10.15 -5.93 -18.58
C ASP A 258 -10.51 -5.24 -17.26
N SER A 259 -11.65 -5.61 -16.70
CA SER A 259 -12.07 -5.30 -15.34
C SER A 259 -11.99 -6.53 -14.46
N TYR A 260 -11.63 -6.33 -13.20
CA TYR A 260 -11.54 -7.35 -12.18
C TYR A 260 -12.35 -6.89 -10.99
N GLU A 261 -13.31 -7.71 -10.57
CA GLU A 261 -14.20 -7.38 -9.47
C GLU A 261 -14.24 -8.55 -8.48
N VAL A 262 -14.25 -8.22 -7.19
CA VAL A 262 -14.45 -9.20 -6.12
C VAL A 262 -15.87 -9.22 -5.60
N GLU A 263 -16.27 -10.33 -4.98
CA GLU A 263 -17.59 -10.55 -4.39
C GLU A 263 -17.73 -9.79 -3.06
N ALA A 264 -17.56 -8.47 -3.11
CA ALA A 264 -17.71 -7.55 -1.98
C ALA A 264 -18.94 -6.65 -2.18
N VAL A 265 -19.71 -6.43 -1.12
CA VAL A 265 -20.94 -5.63 -1.15
C VAL A 265 -20.89 -4.49 -0.12
N GLY A 266 -21.74 -3.47 -0.31
CA GLY A 266 -21.85 -2.36 0.64
C GLY A 266 -20.69 -1.36 0.62
N LEU A 267 -19.83 -1.41 -0.40
CA LEU A 267 -18.72 -0.48 -0.60
C LEU A 267 -19.08 0.61 -1.62
N THR A 268 -18.43 1.77 -1.50
CA THR A 268 -18.71 2.93 -2.38
C THR A 268 -17.85 2.85 -3.64
N PRO A 269 -18.45 2.79 -4.86
CA PRO A 269 -17.69 2.83 -6.10
C PRO A 269 -16.83 4.10 -6.22
N GLY A 270 -15.64 3.96 -6.81
CA GLY A 270 -14.71 5.09 -7.02
C GLY A 270 -14.02 5.60 -5.74
N ARG A 271 -14.14 4.87 -4.63
CA ARG A 271 -13.44 5.10 -3.37
C ARG A 271 -12.72 3.83 -2.93
N GLY A 272 -11.63 4.00 -2.19
CA GLY A 272 -11.03 2.90 -1.44
C GLY A 272 -11.91 2.46 -0.28
N VAL A 273 -11.48 1.42 0.42
CA VAL A 273 -12.06 1.01 1.69
C VAL A 273 -11.66 2.03 2.76
N MET A 274 -12.66 2.59 3.42
CA MET A 274 -12.46 3.52 4.53
C MET A 274 -12.12 2.73 5.83
N PRO A 275 -11.18 3.23 6.64
CA PRO A 275 -10.90 2.65 7.95
C PRO A 275 -12.09 2.84 8.90
N ASP A 276 -12.21 1.98 9.90
CA ASP A 276 -13.10 2.23 11.05
C ASP A 276 -12.53 3.32 11.95
N TYR A 277 -11.20 3.34 12.09
CA TYR A 277 -10.47 4.36 12.84
C TYR A 277 -9.43 5.02 11.93
N GLN A 278 -9.69 6.28 11.57
CA GLN A 278 -8.74 7.04 10.78
C GLN A 278 -7.56 7.47 11.64
N VAL A 279 -6.36 7.00 11.30
CA VAL A 279 -5.11 7.34 11.98
C VAL A 279 -4.07 7.68 10.92
N ARG A 280 -3.59 8.91 10.92
CA ARG A 280 -2.56 9.40 9.98
C ARG A 280 -1.29 9.73 10.75
N PRO A 281 -0.14 9.11 10.40
CA PRO A 281 1.13 9.46 11.02
C PRO A 281 1.46 10.94 10.88
N SER A 282 1.83 11.58 11.98
CA SER A 282 2.25 12.98 12.02
C SER A 282 3.71 13.13 11.60
N LEU A 283 4.13 14.36 11.26
CA LEU A 283 5.56 14.65 11.03
C LEU A 283 6.40 14.26 12.26
N THR A 284 5.89 14.50 13.47
CA THR A 284 6.54 14.11 14.72
C THR A 284 6.70 12.59 14.85
N ASP A 285 5.71 11.81 14.41
CA ASP A 285 5.79 10.35 14.38
C ASP A 285 6.94 9.90 13.47
N TYR A 286 7.03 10.46 12.26
CA TYR A 286 8.13 10.17 11.33
C TYR A 286 9.50 10.55 11.89
N LEU A 287 9.61 11.71 12.54
CA LEU A 287 10.87 12.20 13.11
C LEU A 287 11.32 11.41 14.35
N SER A 288 10.37 10.85 15.11
CA SER A 288 10.65 10.07 16.32
C SER A 288 10.70 8.56 16.08
N GLY A 289 10.32 8.09 14.88
CA GLY A 289 10.20 6.66 14.58
C GLY A 289 8.99 6.00 15.25
N ASN A 290 7.99 6.78 15.65
CA ASN A 290 6.78 6.28 16.28
C ASN A 290 5.80 5.73 15.24
N ASP A 291 5.30 4.51 15.42
CA ASP A 291 4.25 3.94 14.58
C ASP A 291 2.88 4.14 15.25
N SER A 292 2.30 5.33 15.04
CA SER A 292 1.03 5.72 15.66
C SER A 292 -0.16 4.85 15.24
N VAL A 293 -0.12 4.22 14.05
CA VAL A 293 -1.18 3.33 13.59
C VAL A 293 -1.10 1.97 14.31
N LYS A 294 0.10 1.38 14.42
CA LYS A 294 0.30 0.16 15.23
C LYS A 294 -0.01 0.43 16.69
N GLN A 295 0.47 1.55 17.25
CA GLN A 295 0.21 1.93 18.64
C GLN A 295 -1.30 2.02 18.92
N PHE A 296 -2.06 2.67 18.04
CA PHE A 296 -3.51 2.77 18.19
C PHE A 296 -4.20 1.40 18.19
N ALA A 297 -3.74 0.45 17.36
CA ALA A 297 -4.26 -0.91 17.38
C ALA A 297 -3.98 -1.62 18.71
N LEU A 298 -2.78 -1.45 19.27
CA LEU A 298 -2.43 -2.00 20.59
C LEU A 298 -3.28 -1.38 21.70
N GLU A 299 -3.52 -0.07 21.65
CA GLU A 299 -4.41 0.62 22.60
C GLU A 299 -5.86 0.14 22.52
N LEU A 300 -6.33 -0.32 21.35
CA LEU A 300 -7.65 -0.95 21.22
C LEU A 300 -7.67 -2.37 21.79
N ILE A 301 -6.58 -3.11 21.62
CA ILE A 301 -6.42 -4.46 22.18
C ILE A 301 -6.45 -4.40 23.72
N ASP A 302 -5.72 -3.46 24.32
CA ASP A 302 -5.60 -3.33 25.78
C ASP A 302 -6.88 -2.83 26.47
N LYS A 303 -7.83 -2.26 25.71
CA LYS A 303 -9.12 -1.78 26.23
C LYS A 303 -10.20 -2.86 26.29
N LYS A 304 -9.98 -4.03 25.70
CA LYS A 304 -10.91 -5.17 25.70
C LYS A 304 -10.54 -6.19 26.77
#